data_AF-M3YZL5-F1
#
_entry.id   AF-M3YZL5-F1
#
_cell.length_a   1.000
_cell.length_b   1.000
_cell.length_c   1.000
_cell.angle_alpha   90.00
_cell.angle_beta   90.00
_cell.angle_gamma   90.00
#
_symmetry.space_group_name_H-M   'P 1'
#
loop_
_entity.id
_entity.type
_entity.pdbx_description
1 polymer ?
#
loop_
_entity_poly.entity_id
_entity_poly.type
_entity_poly.pdbx_seq_one_letter_code
_entity_poly.pdbx_strand_id
1 'polypeptide(L)'
;MCSALEKMPTPATTYERIVYKNPSEYHYMKVSLEFQDRGVGLNAAQFKQLLISALKDLFGEVDAALPLDVLTYEEKTLSAILRICSSGLVKLWSSLTLLGSYKGKKCAFRVIQQILSNSRKKASAPPPFILWT
;
A
#
# COMPACT_ATOMS: atom_id res chain seq x y z
N MET A 1 30.84 -59.09 -27.24
CA MET A 1 31.40 -57.93 -26.53
C MET A 1 31.34 -56.73 -27.46
N CYS A 2 30.46 -55.76 -27.19
CA CYS A 2 30.49 -54.41 -27.76
C CYS A 2 29.84 -53.49 -26.73
N SER A 3 30.64 -52.60 -26.16
CA SER A 3 30.27 -51.67 -25.10
C SER A 3 29.37 -50.56 -25.63
N ALA A 4 28.21 -50.35 -25.00
CA ALA A 4 27.41 -49.15 -25.21
C ALA A 4 27.89 -48.07 -24.23
N LEU A 5 28.35 -46.96 -24.81
CA LEU A 5 28.83 -45.75 -24.15
C LEU A 5 27.65 -45.08 -23.41
N GLU A 6 27.72 -45.01 -22.08
CA GLU A 6 26.79 -44.26 -21.24
C GLU A 6 26.80 -42.77 -21.62
N LYS A 7 25.66 -42.26 -22.09
CA LYS A 7 25.45 -40.85 -22.41
C LYS A 7 24.96 -40.13 -21.15
N MET A 8 25.87 -39.42 -20.49
CA MET A 8 25.56 -38.54 -19.35
C MET A 8 24.56 -37.43 -19.76
N PRO A 9 23.61 -37.04 -18.90
CA PRO A 9 22.71 -35.92 -19.16
C PRO A 9 23.48 -34.59 -19.01
N THR A 10 23.50 -33.79 -20.07
CA THR A 10 24.00 -32.41 -20.03
C THR A 10 23.03 -31.55 -19.21
N PRO A 11 23.48 -30.82 -18.17
CA PRO A 11 22.60 -29.91 -17.43
C PRO A 11 22.18 -28.78 -18.37
N ALA A 12 20.87 -28.65 -18.58
CA ALA A 12 20.26 -27.63 -19.43
C ALA A 12 20.68 -26.22 -18.97
N THR A 13 21.68 -25.65 -19.61
CA THR A 13 22.11 -24.28 -19.37
C THR A 13 21.30 -23.36 -20.31
N THR A 14 20.00 -23.27 -20.05
CA THR A 14 19.11 -22.32 -20.71
C THR A 14 19.13 -21.01 -19.93
N TYR A 15 19.75 -19.98 -20.51
CA TYR A 15 19.71 -18.62 -19.97
C TYR A 15 18.45 -17.92 -20.48
N GLU A 16 17.49 -17.69 -19.60
CA GLU A 16 16.26 -16.97 -19.93
C GLU A 16 16.30 -15.57 -19.32
N ARG A 17 16.32 -14.53 -20.18
CA ARG A 17 16.25 -13.13 -19.76
C ARG A 17 14.78 -12.69 -19.71
N ILE A 18 14.09 -12.97 -18.60
CA ILE A 18 12.71 -12.55 -18.40
C ILE A 18 12.68 -11.09 -17.90
N VAL A 19 12.21 -10.17 -18.74
CA VAL A 19 12.01 -8.77 -18.38
C VAL A 19 10.54 -8.56 -18.02
N TYR A 20 10.24 -8.52 -16.73
CA TYR A 20 8.91 -8.15 -16.26
C TYR A 20 8.71 -6.64 -16.35
N LYS A 21 7.86 -6.19 -17.28
CA LYS A 21 7.45 -4.80 -17.37
C LYS A 21 6.25 -4.59 -16.44
N ASN A 22 6.48 -3.92 -15.29
CA ASN A 22 5.52 -3.73 -14.19
C ASN A 22 4.95 -5.03 -13.59
N PRO A 23 5.74 -5.84 -12.86
CA PRO A 23 5.23 -7.02 -12.16
C PRO A 23 4.29 -6.69 -10.99
N SER A 24 4.16 -5.41 -10.65
CA SER A 24 3.56 -4.95 -9.42
C SER A 24 2.20 -4.28 -9.66
N GLU A 25 1.16 -5.09 -9.65
CA GLU A 25 -0.23 -4.62 -9.75
C GLU A 25 -0.67 -3.87 -8.47
N TYR A 26 -0.08 -4.23 -7.33
CA TYR A 26 -0.44 -3.70 -6.02
C TYR A 26 0.66 -2.81 -5.44
N HIS A 27 0.24 -1.68 -4.89
CA HIS A 27 1.06 -0.72 -4.19
C HIS A 27 0.70 -0.75 -2.71
N TYR A 28 1.72 -0.63 -1.87
CA TYR A 28 1.54 -0.59 -0.43
C TYR A 28 1.82 0.80 0.08
N MET A 29 0.94 1.32 0.94
CA MET A 29 1.18 2.58 1.64
C MET A 29 1.00 2.37 3.13
N LYS A 30 1.92 2.94 3.91
CA LYS A 30 1.77 3.10 5.35
C LYS A 30 1.23 4.49 5.62
N VAL A 31 0.05 4.53 6.22
CA VAL A 31 -0.62 5.76 6.63
C VAL A 31 -0.72 5.77 8.16
N SER A 32 -0.67 6.96 8.73
CA SER A 32 -0.92 7.19 10.16
C SER A 32 -1.96 8.28 10.29
N LEU A 33 -2.88 8.07 11.21
CA LEU A 33 -3.93 9.03 11.51
C LEU A 33 -3.59 9.76 12.79
N GLU A 34 -3.51 11.08 12.70
CA GLU A 34 -3.32 11.95 13.86
C GLU A 34 -4.65 12.63 14.19
N PHE A 35 -5.10 12.44 15.43
CA PHE A 35 -6.23 13.19 15.99
C PHE A 35 -5.71 14.32 16.85
N GLN A 36 -6.40 15.46 16.81
CA GLN A 36 -6.15 16.56 17.74
C GLN A 36 -6.58 16.21 19.17
N ASP A 37 -7.55 15.29 19.31
CA ASP A 37 -8.17 14.90 20.56
C ASP A 37 -7.56 13.61 21.13
N ARG A 38 -7.19 13.62 22.42
CA ARG A 38 -6.63 12.46 23.10
C ARG A 38 -7.77 11.54 23.55
N GLY A 39 -7.87 10.35 22.94
CA GLY A 39 -8.85 9.33 23.33
C GLY A 39 -9.73 8.79 22.19
N VAL A 40 -9.43 9.14 20.94
CA VAL A 40 -10.12 8.53 19.78
C VAL A 40 -9.48 7.18 19.48
N GLY A 41 -10.04 6.12 20.05
CA GLY A 41 -9.77 4.75 19.63
C GLY A 41 -10.55 4.45 18.35
N LEU A 42 -9.84 4.24 17.24
CA LEU A 42 -10.42 3.65 16.04
C LEU A 42 -10.14 2.16 16.03
N ASN A 43 -11.13 1.34 15.73
CA ASN A 43 -10.90 -0.08 15.44
C ASN A 43 -10.61 -0.31 13.94
N ALA A 44 -10.10 -1.49 13.59
CA ALA A 44 -9.77 -1.83 12.20
C ALA A 44 -10.97 -1.73 11.23
N ALA A 45 -12.18 -2.10 11.67
CA ALA A 45 -13.39 -2.02 10.88
C ALA A 45 -13.86 -0.58 10.65
N GLN A 46 -13.80 0.27 11.67
CA GLN A 46 -14.10 1.70 11.59
C GLN A 46 -13.09 2.41 10.68
N PHE A 47 -11.82 2.04 10.78
CA PHE A 47 -10.77 2.54 9.90
C PHE A 47 -11.04 2.14 8.43
N LYS A 48 -11.41 0.88 8.18
CA LYS A 48 -11.81 0.44 6.82
C LYS A 48 -13.04 1.21 6.32
N GLN A 49 -14.04 1.38 7.17
CA GLN A 49 -15.27 2.11 6.81
C GLN A 49 -15.00 3.59 6.55
N LEU A 50 -14.07 4.21 7.28
CA LEU A 50 -13.62 5.58 7.07
C LEU A 50 -12.95 5.77 5.70
N LEU A 51 -12.12 4.81 5.29
CA LEU A 51 -11.49 4.83 3.97
C LEU A 51 -12.54 4.73 2.85
N ILE A 52 -13.50 3.82 3.02
CA ILE A 52 -14.60 3.63 2.07
C ILE A 52 -15.46 4.90 1.99
N SER A 53 -15.79 5.52 3.12
CA SER A 53 -16.57 6.76 3.12
C SER A 53 -15.81 7.92 2.47
N ALA A 54 -14.51 8.07 2.75
CA ALA A 54 -13.71 9.13 2.14
C ALA A 54 -13.56 8.98 0.61
N LEU A 55 -13.49 7.73 0.14
CA LEU A 55 -13.54 7.43 -1.30
C LEU A 55 -14.92 7.72 -1.88
N LYS A 56 -15.98 7.30 -1.19
CA LYS A 56 -17.38 7.55 -1.58
C LYS A 56 -17.70 9.03 -1.69
N ASP A 57 -17.25 9.83 -0.73
CA ASP A 57 -17.57 11.26 -0.67
C ASP A 57 -16.85 12.06 -1.78
N LEU A 58 -15.62 11.68 -2.14
CA LEU A 58 -14.83 12.41 -3.14
C LEU A 58 -15.00 11.88 -4.57
N PHE A 59 -15.10 10.57 -4.75
CA PHE A 59 -15.11 9.91 -6.05
C PHE A 59 -16.41 9.13 -6.37
N GLY A 60 -17.30 8.98 -5.39
CA GLY A 60 -18.58 8.29 -5.55
C GLY A 60 -18.57 6.81 -5.20
N GLU A 61 -19.74 6.16 -5.30
CA GLU A 61 -19.94 4.76 -4.88
C GLU A 61 -19.04 3.75 -5.61
N VAL A 62 -18.70 4.04 -6.88
CA VAL A 62 -17.90 3.15 -7.73
C VAL A 62 -16.50 2.98 -7.16
N ASP A 63 -15.89 4.08 -6.71
CA ASP A 63 -14.55 4.06 -6.11
C ASP A 63 -14.57 3.58 -4.65
N ALA A 64 -15.71 3.68 -3.96
CA ALA A 64 -15.90 3.06 -2.65
C ALA A 64 -15.83 1.52 -2.70
N ALA A 65 -16.16 0.92 -3.85
CA ALA A 65 -16.07 -0.51 -4.11
C ALA A 65 -14.69 -0.96 -4.62
N LEU A 66 -13.68 -0.08 -4.65
CA LEU A 66 -12.31 -0.44 -5.02
C LEU A 66 -11.77 -1.56 -4.11
N PRO A 67 -10.97 -2.50 -4.65
CA PRO A 67 -10.31 -3.53 -3.87
C PRO A 67 -9.20 -2.89 -3.01
N LEU A 68 -9.59 -2.43 -1.83
CA LEU A 68 -8.72 -1.86 -0.80
C LEU A 68 -8.65 -2.81 0.38
N ASP A 69 -7.44 -3.30 0.65
CA ASP A 69 -7.19 -4.19 1.78
C ASP A 69 -6.31 -3.52 2.83
N VAL A 70 -6.72 -3.64 4.09
CA VAL A 70 -5.95 -3.23 5.26
C VAL A 70 -5.17 -4.45 5.74
N LEU A 71 -3.86 -4.47 5.55
CA LEU A 71 -3.01 -5.61 5.94
C LEU A 71 -2.73 -5.64 7.44
N THR A 72 -2.47 -4.48 8.01
CA THR A 72 -2.06 -4.35 9.41
C THR A 72 -2.60 -3.04 9.90
N TYR A 73 -3.25 -3.08 11.06
CA TYR A 73 -3.78 -1.91 11.73
C TYR A 73 -3.30 -1.92 13.17
N GLU A 74 -2.56 -0.87 13.54
CA GLU A 74 -2.04 -0.68 14.89
C GLU A 74 -2.85 0.43 15.57
N GLU A 75 -3.63 0.05 16.57
CA GLU A 75 -4.52 0.95 17.32
C GLU A 75 -3.74 1.96 18.16
N LYS A 76 -2.59 1.55 18.71
CA LYS A 76 -1.78 2.40 19.61
C LYS A 76 -1.19 3.61 18.89
N THR A 77 -0.80 3.42 17.63
CA THR A 77 -0.15 4.44 16.80
C THR A 77 -1.07 4.95 15.68
N LEU A 78 -2.31 4.43 15.63
CA LEU A 78 -3.29 4.69 14.58
C LEU A 78 -2.69 4.59 13.18
N SER A 79 -1.81 3.60 13.01
CA SER A 79 -1.06 3.39 11.78
C SER A 79 -1.57 2.15 11.07
N ALA A 80 -1.75 2.26 9.76
CA ALA A 80 -2.24 1.18 8.94
C ALA A 80 -1.37 0.96 7.71
N ILE A 81 -1.24 -0.29 7.29
CA ILE A 81 -0.65 -0.65 6.00
C ILE A 81 -1.80 -1.02 5.07
N LEU A 82 -1.93 -0.26 3.99
CA LEU A 82 -2.96 -0.42 2.97
C LEU A 82 -2.34 -0.99 1.70
N ARG A 83 -3.07 -1.92 1.08
CA ARG A 83 -2.79 -2.46 -0.26
C ARG A 83 -3.83 -1.92 -1.23
N ILE A 84 -3.38 -1.33 -2.34
CA ILE A 84 -4.26 -0.82 -3.39
C ILE A 84 -3.68 -1.07 -4.77
N CYS A 85 -4.54 -1.20 -5.78
CA CYS A 85 -4.10 -1.24 -7.17
C CYS A 85 -3.44 0.09 -7.59
N SER A 86 -2.51 0.03 -8.54
CA SER A 86 -1.84 1.22 -9.09
C SER A 86 -2.81 2.30 -9.59
N SER A 87 -3.96 1.91 -10.14
CA SER A 87 -5.01 2.81 -10.62
C SER A 87 -5.73 3.58 -9.51
N GLY A 88 -5.85 2.99 -8.31
CA GLY A 88 -6.59 3.56 -7.19
C GLY A 88 -5.73 4.33 -6.19
N LEU A 89 -4.41 4.20 -6.27
CA LEU A 89 -3.46 4.80 -5.31
C LEU A 89 -3.63 6.31 -5.18
N VAL A 90 -3.67 7.02 -6.31
CA VAL A 90 -3.81 8.49 -6.35
C VAL A 90 -5.16 8.93 -5.80
N LYS A 91 -6.23 8.18 -6.13
CA LYS A 91 -7.58 8.46 -5.65
C LYS A 91 -7.63 8.34 -4.12
N LEU A 92 -7.20 7.20 -3.58
CA LEU A 92 -7.19 6.98 -2.15
C LEU A 92 -6.35 8.01 -1.40
N TRP A 93 -5.15 8.33 -1.89
CA TRP A 93 -4.30 9.31 -1.23
C TRP A 93 -4.90 10.71 -1.22
N SER A 94 -5.54 11.12 -2.32
CA SER A 94 -6.25 12.39 -2.41
C SER A 94 -7.42 12.46 -1.43
N SER A 95 -8.26 11.41 -1.38
CA SER A 95 -9.35 11.28 -0.39
C SER A 95 -8.85 11.36 1.04
N LEU A 96 -7.76 10.66 1.36
CA LEU A 96 -7.19 10.65 2.70
C LEU A 96 -6.65 12.01 3.12
N THR A 97 -5.98 12.71 2.20
CA THR A 97 -5.42 14.05 2.48
C THR A 97 -6.52 15.10 2.67
N LEU A 98 -7.64 14.95 1.95
CA LEU A 98 -8.80 15.84 2.06
C LEU A 98 -9.71 15.51 3.25
N LEU A 99 -9.64 14.29 3.78
CA LEU A 99 -10.41 13.88 4.94
C LEU A 99 -9.91 14.61 6.19
N GLY A 100 -10.62 15.67 6.58
CA GLY A 100 -10.26 16.53 7.71
C GLY A 100 -11.07 16.31 8.99
N SER A 101 -12.09 15.46 8.95
CA SER A 101 -12.91 15.19 10.14
C SER A 101 -13.51 13.78 10.15
N TYR A 102 -13.60 13.20 11.35
CA TYR A 102 -14.33 11.97 11.59
C TYR A 102 -15.12 12.08 12.90
N LYS A 103 -16.44 11.81 12.84
CA LYS A 103 -17.36 11.91 13.98
C LYS A 103 -17.28 13.25 14.72
N GLY A 104 -17.14 14.35 13.96
CA GLY A 104 -17.04 15.71 14.51
C GLY A 104 -15.69 16.06 15.15
N LYS A 105 -14.71 15.14 15.14
CA LYS A 105 -13.34 15.40 15.60
C LYS A 105 -12.44 15.65 14.40
N LYS A 106 -11.57 16.66 14.51
CA LYS A 106 -10.57 16.97 13.47
C LYS A 106 -9.52 15.86 13.43
N CYS A 107 -9.31 15.30 12.25
CA CYS A 107 -8.31 14.27 11.99
C CYS A 107 -7.46 14.68 10.79
N ALA A 108 -6.21 14.24 10.78
CA ALA A 108 -5.30 14.45 9.66
C ALA A 108 -4.59 13.14 9.33
N PHE A 109 -4.69 12.72 8.08
CA PHE A 109 -3.92 11.58 7.59
C PHE A 109 -2.51 12.03 7.19
N ARG A 110 -1.51 11.37 7.77
CA ARG A 110 -0.12 11.46 7.34
C ARG A 110 0.27 10.19 6.63
N VAL A 111 0.72 10.33 5.39
CA VAL A 111 1.37 9.22 4.70
C VAL A 111 2.81 9.15 5.13
N ILE A 112 3.18 8.11 5.89
CA ILE A 112 4.54 7.92 6.39
C ILE A 112 5.44 7.41 5.27
N GLN A 113 4.96 6.39 4.55
CA GLN A 113 5.76 5.70 3.55
C GLN A 113 4.90 5.10 2.45
N GLN A 114 5.21 5.43 1.21
CA GLN A 114 4.66 4.73 0.05
C GLN A 114 5.70 3.73 -0.46
N ILE A 115 5.40 2.44 -0.32
CA ILE A 115 6.25 1.36 -0.82
C ILE A 115 5.76 1.03 -2.23
N LEU A 116 6.37 1.69 -3.22
CA LEU A 116 6.26 1.22 -4.60
C LEU A 116 6.97 -0.13 -4.68
N SER A 117 6.24 -1.16 -5.08
CA SER A 117 6.67 -2.55 -5.25
C SER A 117 7.58 -2.74 -6.47
N ASN A 118 8.55 -1.85 -6.67
CA ASN A 118 9.70 -2.13 -7.51
C ASN A 118 10.84 -2.61 -6.61
N SER A 119 11.26 -3.85 -6.80
CA SER A 119 11.96 -4.73 -5.85
C SER A 119 13.37 -4.32 -5.39
N ARG A 120 13.71 -3.03 -5.30
CA ARG A 120 14.94 -2.54 -4.65
C ARG A 120 14.73 -1.10 -4.16
N LYS A 121 14.49 -0.92 -2.85
CA LYS A 121 15.04 0.17 -1.99
C LYS A 121 14.44 0.03 -0.58
N LYS A 122 15.13 -0.69 0.30
CA LYS A 122 16.16 -0.23 1.26
C LYS A 122 15.52 0.37 2.52
N ALA A 123 15.71 -0.36 3.63
CA ALA A 123 15.61 0.17 4.97
C ALA A 123 16.46 1.45 5.13
N SER A 124 16.09 2.28 6.10
CA SER A 124 16.72 3.54 6.55
C SER A 124 16.28 4.83 5.85
N ALA A 125 15.90 5.78 6.70
CA ALA A 125 15.61 7.20 6.51
C ALA A 125 14.15 7.61 6.18
N PRO A 126 13.56 8.52 6.98
CA PRO A 126 12.26 9.13 6.67
C PRO A 126 12.37 10.03 5.43
N PRO A 127 11.36 10.09 4.55
CA PRO A 127 11.35 11.01 3.43
C PRO A 127 11.24 12.47 3.92
N PRO A 128 11.97 13.43 3.32
CA PRO A 128 11.81 14.84 3.59
C PRO A 128 10.55 15.35 2.89
N PHE A 129 9.39 15.13 3.48
CA PHE A 129 8.16 15.84 3.13
C PHE A 129 7.97 17.04 4.09
N ILE A 130 9.01 17.87 4.17
CA ILE A 130 8.92 19.26 4.64
C ILE A 130 9.77 20.07 3.68
N LEU A 131 9.17 20.53 2.59
CA LEU A 131 9.57 21.70 1.82
C LEU A 131 8.51 21.90 0.74
N TRP A 132 7.46 22.64 1.09
CA TRP A 132 6.78 23.60 0.24
C TRP A 132 6.21 24.65 1.18
N THR A 133 7.10 25.56 1.59
CA THR A 133 6.76 26.98 1.79
C THR A 133 6.75 27.65 0.44
#